data_AF-G8WTD4-F1
#
_entry.id   AF-G8WTD4-F1
#
_cell.length_a   1.000
_cell.length_b   1.000
_cell.length_c   1.000
_cell.angle_alpha   90.00
_cell.angle_beta   90.00
_cell.angle_gamma   90.00
#
_symmetry.space_group_name_H-M   'P 1'
#
loop_
_entity.id
_entity.type
_entity.pdbx_description
1 polymer ?
#
loop_
_entity_poly.entity_id
_entity_poly.type
_entity_poly.pdbx_seq_one_letter_code
_entity_poly.pdbx_strand_id
1 'polypeptide(L)'
;MLTPHAGHMTDTPTRRRAPGMSAEERRAMIVAAALPLIAEYGAAVTTARIARAAGIGEATVFRVFKDKDDVLDACLATATDPAHVLRELAAIPLDEPLADRLVQAAEAMWAHLARLGAVVGTLHASGHRGGNGGRASPIRGAGKPPWPPCGTASPS
;
A
#
# COMPACT_ATOMS: atom_id res chain seq x y z
N MET A 1 -38.13 -43.06 42.18
CA MET A 1 -38.11 -43.32 40.73
C MET A 1 -37.28 -42.23 40.06
N LEU A 2 -36.25 -42.67 39.31
CA LEU A 2 -35.60 -42.09 38.13
C LEU A 2 -35.41 -40.56 37.98
N THR A 3 -34.13 -40.13 38.05
CA THR A 3 -33.31 -39.25 37.14
C THR A 3 -33.99 -38.32 36.11
N PRO A 4 -33.40 -37.16 35.71
CA PRO A 4 -31.97 -37.06 35.39
C PRO A 4 -31.20 -35.77 35.72
N HIS A 5 -29.89 -35.99 35.81
CA HIS A 5 -28.77 -35.06 35.77
C HIS A 5 -28.67 -34.44 34.36
N ALA A 6 -29.10 -33.18 34.21
CA ALA A 6 -28.81 -32.40 33.02
C ALA A 6 -27.34 -31.96 33.07
N GLY A 7 -26.48 -32.76 32.43
CA GLY A 7 -25.09 -32.40 32.19
C GLY A 7 -25.02 -31.07 31.44
N HIS A 8 -24.19 -30.17 31.97
CA HIS A 8 -23.96 -28.89 31.34
C HIS A 8 -23.43 -29.08 29.92
N MET A 9 -24.00 -28.35 28.97
CA MET A 9 -23.43 -28.19 27.64
C MET A 9 -22.57 -26.93 27.72
N THR A 10 -21.27 -27.10 27.95
CA THR A 10 -20.30 -26.01 27.74
C THR A 10 -20.18 -25.78 26.24
N ASP A 11 -21.05 -24.94 25.70
CA ASP A 11 -20.72 -24.21 24.48
C ASP A 11 -19.52 -23.32 24.84
N THR A 12 -18.35 -23.71 24.37
CA THR A 12 -17.15 -22.89 24.45
C THR A 12 -17.31 -21.83 23.36
N PRO A 13 -17.54 -20.55 23.68
CA PRO A 13 -17.63 -19.54 22.64
C PRO A 13 -16.27 -19.46 21.96
N THR A 14 -16.20 -19.99 20.73
CA THR A 14 -15.04 -19.81 19.86
C THR A 14 -14.88 -18.31 19.67
N ARG A 15 -13.80 -17.78 20.24
CA ARG A 15 -13.48 -16.35 20.23
C ARG A 15 -13.32 -15.91 18.78
N ARG A 16 -14.40 -15.41 18.18
CA ARG A 16 -14.42 -14.84 16.83
C ARG A 16 -13.39 -13.73 16.79
N ARG A 17 -12.21 -14.01 16.21
CA ARG A 17 -11.21 -12.99 15.94
C ARG A 17 -11.90 -11.93 15.08
N ALA A 18 -11.79 -10.67 15.48
CA ALA A 18 -12.17 -9.55 14.63
C ALA A 18 -11.57 -9.79 13.23
N PRO A 19 -12.32 -9.60 12.13
CA PRO A 19 -11.76 -9.76 10.80
C PRO A 19 -10.53 -8.87 10.72
N GLY A 20 -9.35 -9.48 10.60
CA GLY A 20 -8.15 -8.71 10.35
C GLY A 20 -8.35 -7.93 9.06
N MET A 21 -7.95 -6.66 9.05
CA MET A 21 -7.88 -5.82 7.85
C MET A 21 -7.39 -6.65 6.65
N SER A 22 -8.19 -6.65 5.57
CA SER A 22 -7.89 -7.34 4.33
C SER A 22 -6.61 -6.80 3.69
N ALA A 23 -6.04 -7.56 2.75
CA ALA A 23 -4.85 -7.12 2.02
C ALA A 23 -5.09 -5.80 1.27
N GLU A 24 -6.28 -5.61 0.70
CA GLU A 24 -6.65 -4.41 -0.05
C GLU A 24 -6.81 -3.19 0.86
N GLU A 25 -7.50 -3.33 1.99
CA GLU A 25 -7.61 -2.24 2.98
C GLU A 25 -6.23 -1.83 3.52
N ARG A 26 -5.35 -2.83 3.71
CA ARG A 26 -3.96 -2.58 4.13
C ARG A 26 -3.17 -1.86 3.04
N ARG A 27 -3.38 -2.23 1.77
CA ARG A 27 -2.77 -1.57 0.61
C ARG A 27 -3.19 -0.10 0.54
N ALA A 28 -4.49 0.16 0.62
CA ALA A 28 -5.05 1.52 0.63
C ALA A 28 -4.52 2.37 1.79
N MET A 29 -4.44 1.80 3.00
CA MET A 29 -3.87 2.48 4.18
C MET A 29 -2.40 2.87 3.96
N ILE A 30 -1.58 1.98 3.41
CA ILE A 30 -0.17 2.26 3.14
C ILE A 30 -0.04 3.37 2.07
N VAL A 31 -0.83 3.29 0.99
CA VAL A 31 -0.84 4.32 -0.07
C VAL A 31 -1.23 5.68 0.50
N ALA A 32 -2.27 5.74 1.32
CA ALA A 32 -2.70 6.98 1.97
C ALA A 32 -1.59 7.63 2.82
N ALA A 33 -0.80 6.83 3.54
CA ALA A 33 0.34 7.31 4.31
C ALA A 33 1.56 7.69 3.44
N ALA A 34 1.73 7.04 2.29
CA ALA A 34 2.86 7.25 1.39
C ALA A 34 2.68 8.51 0.51
N LEU A 35 1.45 8.81 0.07
CA LEU A 35 1.14 9.97 -0.78
C LEU A 35 1.77 11.30 -0.32
N PRO A 36 1.59 11.76 0.94
CA PRO A 36 2.19 13.03 1.38
C PRO A 36 3.73 12.97 1.40
N LEU A 37 4.32 11.81 1.73
CA LEU A 37 5.77 11.65 1.72
C LEU A 37 6.33 11.68 0.29
N ILE A 38 5.63 11.09 -0.67
CA ILE A 38 6.06 11.11 -2.07
C ILE A 38 5.94 12.54 -2.63
N ALA A 39 4.86 13.26 -2.31
CA ALA A 39 4.70 14.65 -2.70
C ALA A 39 5.83 15.56 -2.18
N GLU A 40 6.45 15.22 -1.05
CA GLU A 40 7.54 16.00 -0.45
C GLU A 40 8.94 15.54 -0.89
N TYR A 41 9.18 14.23 -0.95
CA TYR A 41 10.52 13.65 -1.16
C TYR A 41 10.70 12.96 -2.54
N GLY A 42 9.64 12.88 -3.34
CA GLY A 42 9.63 12.10 -4.59
C GLY A 42 10.04 10.65 -4.38
N ALA A 43 10.73 10.07 -5.36
CA ALA A 43 11.22 8.70 -5.30
C ALA A 43 12.35 8.49 -4.27
N ALA A 44 12.82 9.51 -3.54
CA ALA A 44 13.81 9.32 -2.48
C ALA A 44 13.22 8.71 -1.19
N VAL A 45 11.89 8.69 -1.05
CA VAL A 45 11.21 8.10 0.12
C VAL A 45 11.59 6.62 0.32
N THR A 46 11.82 6.20 1.56
CA THR A 46 12.14 4.80 1.89
C THR A 46 10.92 4.05 2.40
N THR A 47 10.88 2.74 2.18
CA THR A 47 9.83 1.85 2.71
C THR A 47 9.75 1.88 4.24
N ALA A 48 10.89 2.00 4.92
CA ALA A 48 10.95 2.22 6.37
C ALA A 48 10.23 3.51 6.82
N ARG A 49 10.40 4.60 6.08
CA ARG A 49 9.74 5.87 6.37
C ARG A 49 8.23 5.79 6.14
N ILE A 50 7.80 5.10 5.07
CA ILE A 50 6.38 4.84 4.80
C ILE A 50 5.77 3.97 5.91
N ALA A 51 6.45 2.88 6.30
CA ALA A 51 6.00 2.00 7.36
C ALA A 51 5.82 2.75 8.69
N ARG A 52 6.78 3.61 9.04
CA ARG A 52 6.69 4.48 10.21
C ARG A 52 5.50 5.44 10.14
N ALA A 53 5.29 6.09 9.00
CA ALA A 53 4.15 7.00 8.81
C ALA A 53 2.80 6.26 8.89
N ALA A 54 2.74 5.02 8.42
CA ALA A 54 1.56 4.16 8.52
C ALA A 54 1.41 3.46 9.89
N GLY A 55 2.36 3.63 10.83
CA GLY A 55 2.31 2.97 12.15
C GLY A 55 2.46 1.45 12.09
N ILE A 56 3.10 0.91 11.06
CA ILE A 56 3.28 -0.54 10.85
C ILE A 56 4.76 -0.93 10.78
N GLY A 57 5.04 -2.22 10.98
CA GLY A 57 6.38 -2.77 10.72
C GLY A 57 6.67 -2.82 9.21
N GLU A 58 7.92 -2.58 8.82
CA GLU A 58 8.34 -2.57 7.41
C GLU A 58 8.10 -3.92 6.70
N ALA A 59 8.25 -5.04 7.41
CA ALA A 59 7.90 -6.37 6.88
C ALA A 59 6.42 -6.48 6.45
N THR A 60 5.53 -5.67 7.04
CA THR A 60 4.11 -5.62 6.69
C THR A 60 3.88 -4.88 5.38
N VAL A 61 4.72 -3.89 5.05
CA VAL A 61 4.70 -3.22 3.73
C VAL A 61 5.05 -4.23 2.65
N PHE A 62 6.15 -4.97 2.83
CA PHE A 62 6.61 -5.99 1.88
C PHE A 62 5.72 -7.23 1.78
N ARG A 63 4.73 -7.39 2.68
CA ARG A 63 3.69 -8.43 2.53
C ARG A 63 2.62 -8.04 1.53
N VAL A 64 2.40 -6.74 1.31
CA VAL A 64 1.35 -6.21 0.44
C VAL A 64 1.92 -5.67 -0.86
N PHE A 65 3.17 -5.19 -0.83
CA PHE A 65 3.89 -4.68 -1.99
C PHE A 65 5.13 -5.50 -2.25
N LYS A 66 5.40 -5.77 -3.53
CA LYS A 66 6.56 -6.57 -3.95
C LYS A 66 7.88 -5.85 -3.64
N ASP A 67 7.92 -4.56 -3.93
CA ASP A 67 9.10 -3.71 -3.81
C ASP A 67 8.66 -2.25 -3.62
N LYS A 68 9.63 -1.34 -3.54
CA LYS A 68 9.37 0.08 -3.38
C LYS A 68 8.66 0.67 -4.61
N ASP A 69 8.99 0.19 -5.81
CA ASP A 69 8.44 0.73 -7.05
C ASP A 69 6.94 0.40 -7.15
N ASP A 70 6.51 -0.76 -6.69
CA ASP A 70 5.10 -1.13 -6.56
C ASP A 70 4.32 -0.18 -5.63
N VAL A 71 4.95 0.34 -4.56
CA VAL A 71 4.34 1.37 -3.71
C VAL A 71 4.22 2.70 -4.45
N LEU A 72 5.26 3.10 -5.19
CA LEU A 72 5.26 4.35 -5.96
C LEU A 72 4.21 4.30 -7.08
N ASP A 73 4.12 3.18 -7.80
CA ASP A 73 3.13 2.95 -8.86
C ASP A 73 1.70 2.95 -8.29
N ALA A 74 1.49 2.35 -7.11
CA ALA A 74 0.20 2.40 -6.43
C ALA A 74 -0.20 3.83 -6.05
N CYS A 75 0.75 4.62 -5.52
CA CYS A 75 0.50 6.02 -5.17
C CYS A 75 0.22 6.86 -6.42
N LEU A 76 0.94 6.62 -7.51
CA LEU A 76 0.69 7.28 -8.78
C LEU A 76 -0.72 6.95 -9.29
N ALA A 77 -1.08 5.67 -9.33
CA ALA A 77 -2.40 5.21 -9.76
C ALA A 77 -3.52 5.88 -8.93
N THR A 78 -3.38 5.91 -7.60
CA THR A 78 -4.35 6.58 -6.71
C THR A 78 -4.39 8.08 -6.90
N ALA A 79 -3.25 8.75 -7.11
CA ALA A 79 -3.21 10.20 -7.35
C ALA A 79 -3.86 10.58 -8.68
N THR A 80 -3.76 9.72 -9.70
CA THR A 80 -4.34 9.92 -11.02
C THR A 80 -5.77 9.39 -11.17
N ASP A 81 -6.32 8.73 -10.15
CA ASP A 81 -7.66 8.15 -10.22
C ASP A 81 -8.75 9.25 -10.17
N PRO A 82 -9.51 9.46 -11.26
CA PRO A 82 -10.58 10.45 -11.28
C PRO A 82 -11.72 10.11 -10.32
N ALA A 83 -11.84 8.86 -9.86
CA ALA A 83 -12.87 8.49 -8.89
C ALA A 83 -12.72 9.23 -7.56
N HIS A 84 -11.53 9.72 -7.21
CA HIS A 84 -11.33 10.57 -6.03
C HIS A 84 -12.05 11.92 -6.19
N VAL A 85 -11.77 12.67 -7.26
CA VAL A 85 -12.39 13.99 -7.48
C VAL A 85 -13.89 13.89 -7.72
N LEU A 86 -14.35 12.80 -8.36
CA LEU A 86 -15.79 12.55 -8.54
C LEU A 86 -16.51 12.32 -7.20
N ARG A 87 -15.88 11.65 -6.23
CA ARG A 87 -16.44 11.49 -4.88
C ARG A 87 -16.52 12.81 -4.13
N GLU A 88 -15.50 13.66 -4.20
CA GLU A 88 -15.52 14.99 -3.60
C GLU A 88 -16.63 15.86 -4.21
N LEU A 89 -16.76 15.86 -5.54
CA LEU A 89 -17.80 16.61 -6.25
C LEU A 89 -19.21 16.11 -5.90
N ALA A 90 -19.38 14.79 -5.75
CA ALA A 90 -20.66 14.19 -5.36
C ALA A 90 -21.05 14.48 -3.90
N ALA A 91 -20.09 14.87 -3.05
CA ALA A 91 -20.33 15.21 -1.65
C ALA A 91 -20.79 16.67 -1.45
N ILE A 92 -20.76 17.50 -2.50
CA ILE A 92 -21.19 18.90 -2.42
C ILE A 92 -22.71 18.98 -2.19
N PRO A 93 -23.17 19.65 -1.11
CA PRO A 93 -24.59 19.79 -0.81
C PRO A 93 -25.34 20.50 -1.95
N LEU A 94 -26.47 19.92 -2.36
CA LEU A 94 -27.24 20.44 -3.49
C LEU A 94 -28.23 21.56 -3.10
N ASP A 95 -28.49 21.70 -1.79
CA ASP A 95 -29.37 22.68 -1.17
C ASP A 95 -28.72 24.05 -0.94
N GLU A 96 -27.41 24.15 -1.16
CA GLU A 96 -26.68 25.42 -1.13
C GLU A 96 -26.88 26.25 -2.41
N PRO A 97 -26.71 27.59 -2.33
CA PRO A 97 -26.72 28.45 -3.51
C PRO A 97 -25.74 27.97 -4.59
N LEU A 98 -26.13 28.12 -5.86
CA LEU A 98 -25.31 27.65 -6.99
C LEU A 98 -23.88 28.23 -6.97
N ALA A 99 -23.73 29.48 -6.55
CA ALA A 99 -22.42 30.13 -6.45
C ALA A 99 -21.49 29.39 -5.47
N ASP A 100 -21.98 29.06 -4.27
CA ASP A 100 -21.20 28.38 -3.23
C ASP A 100 -20.82 26.96 -3.66
N ARG A 101 -21.75 26.27 -4.35
CA ARG A 101 -21.49 24.94 -4.93
C ARG A 101 -20.42 24.97 -6.02
N LEU A 102 -20.43 26.00 -6.87
CA LEU A 102 -19.41 26.17 -7.91
C LEU A 102 -18.02 26.46 -7.31
N VAL A 103 -17.96 27.24 -6.24
CA VAL A 103 -16.71 27.49 -5.50
C VAL A 103 -16.17 26.20 -4.92
N GLN A 104 -17.00 25.41 -4.21
CA GLN A 104 -16.57 24.11 -3.66
C GLN A 104 -16.11 23.14 -4.75
N ALA A 105 -16.81 23.09 -5.89
CA ALA A 105 -16.42 22.24 -7.01
C ALA A 105 -15.07 22.67 -7.60
N ALA A 106 -14.84 23.98 -7.74
CA ALA A 106 -13.57 24.52 -8.21
C ALA A 106 -12.42 24.24 -7.22
N GLU A 107 -12.67 24.38 -5.91
CA GLU A 107 -11.69 24.07 -4.86
C GLU A 107 -11.34 22.59 -4.83
N ALA A 108 -12.33 21.69 -4.92
CA ALA A 108 -12.11 20.25 -5.00
C ALA A 108 -11.27 19.88 -6.24
N MET A 109 -11.57 20.50 -7.39
CA MET A 109 -10.84 20.29 -8.64
C MET A 109 -9.40 20.80 -8.55
N TRP A 110 -9.20 22.01 -8.02
CA TRP A 110 -7.87 22.58 -7.80
C TRP A 110 -7.05 21.68 -6.86
N ALA A 111 -7.62 21.31 -5.72
CA ALA A 111 -6.94 20.46 -4.73
C ALA A 111 -6.55 19.10 -5.31
N HIS A 112 -7.38 18.53 -6.20
CA HIS A 112 -7.03 17.32 -6.93
C HIS A 112 -5.85 17.55 -7.89
N LEU A 113 -5.91 18.57 -8.74
CA LEU A 113 -4.86 18.89 -9.72
C LEU A 113 -3.52 19.25 -9.04
N ALA A 114 -3.56 19.99 -7.93
CA ALA A 114 -2.36 20.34 -7.16
C ALA A 114 -1.68 19.10 -6.56
N ARG A 115 -2.45 18.17 -5.97
CA ARG A 115 -1.93 16.90 -5.44
C ARG A 115 -1.37 16.02 -6.53
N LEU A 116 -2.10 15.88 -7.64
CA LEU A 116 -1.65 15.13 -8.82
C LEU A 116 -0.34 15.70 -9.35
N GLY A 117 -0.26 17.03 -9.54
CA GLY A 117 0.94 17.70 -10.01
C GLY A 117 2.14 17.52 -9.08
N ALA A 118 1.94 17.56 -7.77
CA ALA A 118 3.02 17.33 -6.80
C ALA A 118 3.56 15.89 -6.87
N VAL A 119 2.69 14.89 -6.89
CA VAL A 119 3.10 13.48 -6.96
C VAL A 119 3.75 13.15 -8.31
N VAL A 120 3.08 13.51 -9.42
CA VAL A 120 3.58 13.26 -10.78
C VAL A 120 4.88 14.01 -11.03
N GLY A 121 4.95 15.29 -10.67
CA GLY A 121 6.12 16.13 -10.89
C GLY A 121 7.36 15.65 -10.12
N THR A 122 7.20 15.31 -8.84
CA THR A 122 8.32 14.83 -8.02
C THR A 122 8.81 13.44 -8.44
N LEU A 123 7.91 12.52 -8.81
CA LEU A 123 8.28 11.19 -9.32
C LEU A 123 9.01 11.27 -10.67
N HIS A 124 8.54 12.11 -11.60
CA HIS A 124 9.24 12.32 -12.87
C HIS A 124 10.60 12.99 -12.68
N ALA A 125 10.70 14.02 -11.83
CA ALA A 125 11.96 14.71 -11.55
C ALA A 125 13.00 13.80 -10.87
N SER A 126 12.56 12.81 -10.09
CA SER A 126 13.44 11.84 -9.42
C SER A 126 13.75 10.60 -10.26
N GLY A 127 13.28 10.55 -11.51
CA GLY A 127 13.66 9.51 -12.48
C GLY A 127 12.82 8.23 -12.45
N HIS A 128 11.67 8.23 -11.77
CA HIS A 128 10.72 7.10 -11.81
C HIS A 128 10.06 7.04 -13.19
N ARG A 129 10.72 6.38 -14.14
CA ARG A 129 10.08 5.98 -15.41
C ARG A 129 9.36 4.67 -15.13
N GLY A 130 8.03 4.73 -14.99
CA GLY A 130 7.20 3.54 -14.90
C GLY A 130 7.58 2.55 -16.01
N GLY A 131 8.07 1.38 -15.62
CA GLY A 131 8.47 0.30 -16.53
C GLY A 131 9.85 -0.27 -16.27
N ASN A 132 9.94 -1.28 -15.38
CA ASN A 132 10.55 -2.60 -15.62
C ASN A 132 10.94 -3.31 -14.29
N GLY A 133 9.97 -3.94 -13.63
CA GLY A 133 10.17 -4.74 -12.41
C GLY A 133 10.60 -6.20 -12.65
N GLY A 134 11.20 -6.52 -13.80
CA GLY A 134 11.75 -7.83 -14.14
C GLY A 134 13.18 -8.08 -13.63
N ARG A 135 13.62 -7.45 -12.54
CA ARG A 135 14.92 -7.76 -11.91
C ARG A 135 14.71 -8.18 -10.47
N ALA A 136 14.82 -9.48 -10.25
CA ALA A 136 14.90 -10.10 -8.94
C ALA A 136 16.02 -9.44 -8.11
N SER A 137 15.67 -9.01 -6.90
CA SER A 137 16.63 -8.59 -5.89
C SER A 137 17.48 -9.80 -5.48
N PRO A 138 18.83 -9.73 -5.49
CA PRO A 138 19.65 -10.80 -4.98
C PRO A 138 19.57 -10.76 -3.45
N ILE A 139 18.70 -11.61 -2.89
CA ILE A 139 18.75 -11.92 -1.46
C ILE A 139 20.14 -12.50 -1.15
N ARG A 140 20.88 -11.72 -0.39
CA ARG A 140 22.20 -12.05 0.14
C ARG A 140 22.00 -13.15 1.19
N GLY A 141 22.24 -14.40 0.80
CA GLY A 141 22.16 -15.57 1.68
C GLY A 141 22.94 -16.72 1.08
N ALA A 142 24.20 -16.85 1.48
CA ALA A 142 25.10 -17.90 1.03
C ALA A 142 24.60 -19.29 1.50
N GLY A 143 23.85 -19.96 0.63
CA GLY A 143 23.61 -21.40 0.67
C GLY A 143 24.50 -22.08 -0.37
N LYS A 144 25.57 -22.74 0.10
CA LYS A 144 26.43 -23.62 -0.69
C LYS A 144 25.61 -24.58 -1.60
N PRO A 145 25.95 -24.73 -2.89
CA PRO A 145 25.23 -25.62 -3.80
C PRO A 145 25.42 -27.11 -3.40
N PRO A 146 24.45 -28.00 -3.69
CA PRO A 146 24.44 -29.39 -3.22
C PRO A 146 25.28 -30.37 -4.07
N TRP A 147 26.20 -29.90 -4.92
CA TRP A 147 27.01 -30.79 -5.77
C TRP A 147 28.48 -30.78 -5.34
N PRO A 148 29.18 -31.93 -5.33
CA PRO A 148 30.60 -31.97 -4.99
C PRO A 148 31.44 -31.24 -6.07
N PRO A 149 32.58 -30.62 -5.70
CA PRO A 149 33.45 -29.96 -6.67
C PRO A 149 33.99 -30.97 -7.68
N CYS A 150 33.92 -30.62 -8.97
CA CYS A 150 34.59 -31.37 -10.02
C CYS A 150 36.08 -31.47 -9.67
N GLY A 151 36.52 -32.69 -9.39
CA GLY A 151 37.91 -33.00 -9.07
C GLY A 151 38.82 -32.58 -10.22
N THR A 152 39.74 -31.67 -9.92
CA THR A 152 40.93 -31.45 -10.72
C THR A 152 41.82 -32.67 -10.58
N ALA A 153 41.85 -33.51 -11.63
CA ALA A 153 42.90 -34.50 -11.82
C ALA A 153 43.58 -34.24 -13.16
N SER A 154 44.64 -33.45 -13.10
CA SER A 154 45.86 -33.63 -13.89
C SER A 154 46.98 -33.85 -12.84
N PRO A 155 48.10 -34.54 -13.10
CA PRO A 155 48.64 -35.01 -14.38
C PRO A 155 49.26 -36.43 -14.36
N SER A 156 49.63 -36.96 -15.53
CA SER A 156 50.99 -37.43 -15.90
C SER A 156 50.97 -38.00 -17.32
#